data_AF-A0A3A4W0M0-F1
#
_entry.id   AF-A0A3A4W0M0-F1
#
_cell.length_a   1.000
_cell.length_b   1.000
_cell.length_c   1.000
_cell.angle_alpha   90.00
_cell.angle_beta   90.00
_cell.angle_gamma   90.00
#
_symmetry.space_group_name_H-M   'P 1'
#
loop_
_entity.id
_entity.type
_entity.pdbx_description
1 polymer ?
#
loop_
_entity_poly.entity_id
_entity_poly.type
_entity_poly.pdbx_seq_one_letter_code
_entity_poly.pdbx_strand_id
1 'polypeptide(L)'
;MLAVVLLGVNEARAAVTFQAAGTVVNGIGAVSPAWPTHQTDDIALLFIESSCGESTPTLSTAAGFVLVGTQDTTCTGTTTGTRLTAYWARAASAAMTSPTIADPGDHLVAQILTYRGAVITGDPWDVTGGGVKTTASTSVSVSSVTTTVDSTLVVVAVSQGVNTNTTAAFSGWTNGNLTSIVERSDNGSNSGNGGGFGIIDGTKATAGATGTTTATTVSSSNAFLTIALKPAVTTTLGNGADPANASLAPGDVATMAGAFTFQTSSGTDTITAVVVGLGAGASAGLSLVAITSDDGATVYGSATDPASDTPTVTLSTNTLTATTTQTQYKIRITPKSHAAMPAPPGATYTVAAKINSWTSSSTNRKLGSDAAGATITIDNLSSTDVGGSPTGTAGDGVVNLSGWTVPADASRVIVVRDESAVATPEEGNTSYSTIPPNNTIGTSTVVCDGAAITTCTDNGVTNGNTYSYKIYTR
;
A
#
# COMPACT_ATOMS: atom_id res chain seq x y z
N MET A 1 45.89 0.51 -6.13
CA MET A 1 44.63 0.34 -6.86
C MET A 1 43.72 -0.47 -5.96
N LEU A 2 42.88 0.19 -5.17
CA LEU A 2 42.03 -0.45 -4.17
C LEU A 2 40.82 -1.04 -4.92
N ALA A 3 40.75 -2.36 -5.01
CA ALA A 3 39.61 -3.05 -5.60
C ALA A 3 38.40 -2.83 -4.69
N VAL A 4 37.48 -1.97 -5.11
CA VAL A 4 36.13 -1.89 -4.53
C VAL A 4 35.46 -3.22 -4.86
N VAL A 5 35.41 -4.11 -3.87
CA VAL A 5 34.53 -5.28 -3.93
C VAL A 5 33.12 -4.74 -3.85
N LEU A 6 32.46 -4.62 -5.01
CA LEU A 6 31.01 -4.46 -5.08
C LEU A 6 30.41 -5.74 -4.51
N LEU A 7 30.19 -5.78 -3.20
CA LEU A 7 29.28 -6.75 -2.59
C LEU A 7 27.92 -6.44 -3.20
N GLY A 8 27.54 -7.19 -4.24
CA GLY A 8 26.20 -7.13 -4.80
C GLY A 8 25.23 -7.39 -3.65
N VAL A 9 24.52 -6.35 -3.23
CA VAL A 9 23.40 -6.50 -2.30
C VAL A 9 22.34 -7.24 -3.10
N ASN A 10 22.13 -8.53 -2.82
CA ASN A 10 21.03 -9.29 -3.40
C ASN A 10 19.74 -8.50 -3.16
N GLU A 11 18.96 -8.28 -4.22
CA GLU A 11 17.70 -7.56 -4.09
C GLU A 11 16.71 -8.39 -3.27
N ALA A 12 16.17 -7.83 -2.18
CA ALA A 12 15.26 -8.52 -1.28
C ALA A 12 13.83 -8.56 -1.86
N ARG A 13 13.62 -9.28 -2.96
CA ARG A 13 12.29 -9.46 -3.59
C ARG A 13 11.40 -10.37 -2.74
N ALA A 14 10.08 -10.13 -2.78
CA ALA A 14 9.13 -10.99 -2.10
C ALA A 14 9.19 -12.40 -2.71
N ALA A 15 9.53 -13.40 -1.88
CA ALA A 15 9.73 -14.76 -2.36
C ALA A 15 8.44 -15.35 -2.96
N VAL A 16 8.58 -16.04 -4.10
CA VAL A 16 7.50 -16.91 -4.59
C VAL A 16 7.43 -18.14 -3.71
N THR A 17 6.24 -18.50 -3.25
CA THR A 17 6.03 -19.61 -2.31
C THR A 17 4.96 -20.57 -2.81
N PHE A 18 5.22 -21.87 -2.69
CA PHE A 18 4.23 -22.91 -2.93
C PHE A 18 3.08 -22.81 -1.92
N GLN A 19 1.84 -22.93 -2.40
CA GLN A 19 0.64 -22.87 -1.58
C GLN A 19 0.00 -24.25 -1.41
N ALA A 20 -0.24 -24.95 -2.52
CA ALA A 20 -0.91 -26.24 -2.51
C ALA A 20 -0.70 -27.00 -3.82
N ALA A 21 -0.80 -28.33 -3.76
CA ALA A 21 -0.92 -29.20 -4.91
C ALA A 21 -2.33 -29.80 -4.91
N GLY A 22 -2.98 -29.80 -6.07
CA GLY A 22 -4.27 -30.42 -6.27
C GLY A 22 -4.17 -31.93 -6.26
N THR A 23 -5.32 -32.60 -6.19
CA THR A 23 -5.39 -34.04 -6.42
C THR A 23 -4.99 -34.34 -7.86
N VAL A 24 -4.13 -35.34 -8.06
CA VAL A 24 -3.82 -35.85 -9.39
C VAL A 24 -5.06 -36.53 -9.97
N VAL A 25 -5.41 -36.16 -11.19
CA VAL A 25 -6.47 -36.83 -11.95
C VAL A 25 -5.84 -37.57 -13.12
N ASN A 26 -6.35 -38.76 -13.42
CA ASN A 26 -5.91 -39.51 -14.58
C ASN A 26 -7.06 -40.32 -15.18
N GLY A 27 -6.95 -40.65 -16.46
CA GLY A 27 -7.96 -41.44 -17.17
C GLY A 27 -7.70 -41.55 -18.66
N ILE A 28 -8.54 -42.33 -19.33
CA ILE A 28 -8.51 -42.60 -20.79
C ILE A 28 -9.52 -41.74 -21.58
N GLY A 29 -9.93 -40.63 -20.99
CA GLY A 29 -10.90 -39.69 -21.55
C GLY A 29 -10.63 -38.30 -20.99
N ALA A 30 -11.54 -37.36 -21.21
CA ALA A 30 -11.39 -36.01 -20.68
C ALA A 30 -11.26 -36.00 -19.15
N VAL A 31 -10.30 -35.25 -18.62
CA VAL A 31 -10.08 -35.09 -17.16
C VAL A 31 -10.17 -33.62 -16.76
N SER A 32 -10.61 -33.37 -15.52
CA SER A 32 -10.84 -32.02 -15.00
C SER A 32 -10.18 -31.85 -13.63
N PRO A 33 -8.88 -31.53 -13.56
CA PRO A 33 -8.19 -31.31 -12.30
C PRO A 33 -8.77 -30.09 -11.58
N ALA A 34 -9.14 -30.26 -10.31
CA ALA A 34 -9.61 -29.15 -9.50
C ALA A 34 -8.45 -28.23 -9.11
N TRP A 35 -8.67 -26.91 -9.18
CA TRP A 35 -7.71 -25.95 -8.64
C TRP A 35 -7.68 -26.08 -7.11
N PRO A 36 -6.54 -26.45 -6.48
CA PRO A 36 -6.44 -26.52 -5.03
C PRO A 36 -6.58 -25.13 -4.38
N THR A 37 -6.52 -25.04 -3.04
CA THR A 37 -6.60 -23.78 -2.29
C THR A 37 -5.75 -22.66 -2.93
N HIS A 38 -6.40 -21.53 -3.22
CA HIS A 38 -5.81 -20.37 -3.87
C HIS A 38 -6.55 -19.09 -3.45
N GLN A 39 -5.95 -17.94 -3.74
CA GLN A 39 -6.56 -16.61 -3.61
C GLN A 39 -6.23 -15.75 -4.83
N THR A 40 -6.81 -14.57 -4.93
CA THR A 40 -6.48 -13.59 -5.99
C THR A 40 -4.97 -13.37 -6.11
N ASP A 41 -4.48 -13.28 -7.35
CA ASP A 41 -3.08 -13.19 -7.79
C ASP A 41 -2.23 -14.46 -7.68
N ASP A 42 -2.74 -15.55 -7.08
CA ASP A 42 -2.02 -16.81 -7.10
C ASP A 42 -1.87 -17.34 -8.55
N ILE A 43 -0.76 -18.04 -8.79
CA ILE A 43 -0.43 -18.66 -10.07
C ILE A 43 -0.72 -20.15 -9.98
N ALA A 44 -1.58 -20.65 -10.86
CA ALA A 44 -1.68 -22.08 -11.10
C ALA A 44 -0.76 -22.50 -12.23
N LEU A 45 -0.06 -23.61 -12.03
CA LEU A 45 0.61 -24.37 -13.09
C LEU A 45 -0.09 -25.72 -13.21
N LEU A 46 -0.78 -25.94 -14.32
CA LEU A 46 -1.40 -27.20 -14.71
C LEU A 46 -0.39 -28.00 -15.51
N PHE A 47 0.11 -29.09 -14.96
CA PHE A 47 0.95 -30.05 -15.66
C PHE A 47 0.11 -31.21 -16.16
N ILE A 48 0.37 -31.62 -17.40
CA ILE A 48 -0.33 -32.70 -18.09
C ILE A 48 0.74 -33.60 -18.71
N GLU A 49 0.72 -34.85 -18.31
CA GLU A 49 1.44 -35.91 -18.99
C GLU A 49 0.47 -36.74 -19.82
N SER A 50 0.94 -37.12 -21.01
CA SER A 50 0.17 -37.83 -22.00
C SER A 50 1.10 -38.62 -22.93
N SER A 51 0.53 -39.51 -23.74
CA SER A 51 1.33 -40.31 -24.67
C SER A 51 1.89 -39.46 -25.81
N CYS A 52 2.96 -39.97 -26.37
CA CYS A 52 3.57 -39.48 -27.58
C CYS A 52 2.78 -39.74 -28.86
N GLY A 53 2.08 -40.87 -28.90
CA GLY A 53 1.40 -41.38 -30.10
C GLY A 53 0.10 -40.64 -30.45
N GLU A 54 -0.23 -39.60 -29.69
CA GLU A 54 -1.52 -38.92 -29.71
C GLU A 54 -1.37 -37.40 -29.93
N SER A 55 -2.53 -36.74 -30.05
CA SER A 55 -2.56 -35.28 -30.22
C SER A 55 -2.09 -34.57 -28.96
N THR A 56 -1.47 -33.39 -29.10
CA THR A 56 -1.10 -32.58 -27.94
C THR A 56 -2.33 -32.25 -27.08
N PRO A 57 -2.28 -32.42 -25.75
CA PRO A 57 -3.40 -32.08 -24.87
C PRO A 57 -3.87 -30.63 -25.05
N THR A 58 -5.18 -30.46 -25.27
CA THR A 58 -5.85 -29.16 -25.38
C THR A 58 -6.90 -29.02 -24.29
N LEU A 59 -7.31 -27.78 -24.00
CA LEU A 59 -8.37 -27.52 -23.02
C LEU A 59 -9.71 -27.33 -23.75
N SER A 60 -10.64 -28.27 -23.54
CA SER A 60 -12.03 -28.11 -24.02
C SER A 60 -12.80 -27.07 -23.20
N THR A 61 -12.40 -26.88 -21.93
CA THR A 61 -12.80 -25.73 -21.10
C THR A 61 -11.53 -25.14 -20.49
N ALA A 62 -11.15 -23.94 -20.93
CA ALA A 62 -9.90 -23.31 -20.50
C ALA A 62 -9.91 -22.83 -19.05
N ALA A 63 -11.05 -22.36 -18.53
CA ALA A 63 -11.16 -21.81 -17.16
C ALA A 63 -10.09 -20.75 -16.81
N GLY A 64 -9.69 -19.94 -17.78
CA GLY A 64 -8.64 -18.92 -17.63
C GLY A 64 -7.20 -19.44 -17.81
N PHE A 65 -7.01 -20.75 -18.02
CA PHE A 65 -5.71 -21.32 -18.32
C PHE A 65 -5.30 -21.06 -19.76
N VAL A 66 -4.03 -20.69 -19.93
CA VAL A 66 -3.37 -20.50 -21.23
C VAL A 66 -2.05 -21.27 -21.23
N LEU A 67 -1.56 -21.64 -22.40
CA LEU A 67 -0.35 -22.45 -22.53
C LEU A 67 0.88 -21.70 -21.97
N VAL A 68 1.78 -22.41 -21.29
CA VAL A 68 3.08 -21.86 -20.85
C VAL A 68 4.02 -21.79 -22.05
N GLY A 69 4.05 -20.63 -22.72
CA GLY A 69 4.92 -20.36 -23.88
C GLY A 69 4.72 -21.33 -25.06
N THR A 70 5.65 -21.31 -26.01
CA THR A 70 5.74 -22.34 -27.07
C THR A 70 6.54 -23.52 -26.53
N GLN A 71 5.92 -24.37 -25.72
CA GLN A 71 6.54 -25.61 -25.26
C GLN A 71 5.78 -26.78 -25.86
N ASP A 72 6.13 -27.11 -27.11
CA ASP A 72 6.04 -28.48 -27.58
C ASP A 72 7.28 -29.20 -27.06
N THR A 73 7.29 -29.60 -25.79
CA THR A 73 8.34 -30.51 -25.27
C THR A 73 8.07 -31.93 -25.76
N THR A 74 8.15 -32.01 -27.09
CA THR A 74 8.81 -33.01 -27.92
C THR A 74 8.65 -34.42 -27.40
N CYS A 75 7.59 -35.02 -27.91
CA CYS A 75 7.44 -36.44 -27.89
C CYS A 75 8.74 -37.18 -28.30
N THR A 76 9.14 -38.20 -27.54
CA THR A 76 10.13 -39.19 -27.98
C THR A 76 9.51 -40.06 -29.09
N GLY A 77 10.12 -40.08 -30.28
CA GLY A 77 9.53 -40.53 -31.55
C GLY A 77 9.11 -42.00 -31.71
N THR A 78 8.40 -42.57 -30.74
CA THR A 78 7.70 -43.85 -30.81
C THR A 78 6.28 -43.70 -30.22
N THR A 79 5.38 -44.62 -30.56
CA THR A 79 4.02 -44.71 -29.98
C THR A 79 4.00 -45.00 -28.47
N THR A 80 5.16 -45.09 -27.82
CA THR A 80 5.35 -45.44 -26.40
C THR A 80 6.13 -44.38 -25.62
N GLY A 81 6.37 -43.21 -26.21
CA GLY A 81 7.02 -42.08 -25.53
C GLY A 81 6.07 -41.33 -24.59
N THR A 82 6.63 -40.42 -23.80
CA THR A 82 5.88 -39.55 -22.89
C THR A 82 5.99 -38.10 -23.32
N ARG A 83 4.91 -37.33 -23.17
CA ARG A 83 4.80 -35.90 -23.46
C ARG A 83 4.48 -35.16 -22.16
N LEU A 84 5.11 -34.01 -21.95
CA LEU A 84 4.78 -33.09 -20.86
C LEU A 84 4.27 -31.77 -21.45
N THR A 85 3.08 -31.34 -21.02
CA THR A 85 2.46 -30.07 -21.41
C THR A 85 2.13 -29.27 -20.16
N ALA A 86 2.32 -27.94 -20.19
CA ALA A 86 1.97 -27.08 -19.08
C ALA A 86 1.09 -25.90 -19.52
N TYR A 87 0.01 -25.69 -18.77
CA TYR A 87 -0.82 -24.49 -18.85
C TYR A 87 -0.71 -23.71 -17.54
N TRP A 88 -1.04 -22.42 -17.57
CA TRP A 88 -1.08 -21.60 -16.37
C TRP A 88 -2.28 -20.67 -16.35
N ALA A 89 -2.68 -20.27 -15.15
CA ALA A 89 -3.68 -19.24 -14.93
C ALA A 89 -3.28 -18.36 -13.75
N ARG A 90 -3.74 -17.09 -13.77
CA ARG A 90 -3.73 -16.21 -12.59
C ARG A 90 -5.11 -16.21 -11.96
N ALA A 91 -5.19 -16.48 -10.68
CA ALA A 91 -6.44 -16.47 -9.95
C ALA A 91 -7.01 -15.05 -9.90
N ALA A 92 -8.24 -14.86 -10.40
CA ALA A 92 -8.99 -13.61 -10.24
C ALA A 92 -9.75 -13.57 -8.91
N SER A 93 -9.99 -14.73 -8.29
CA SER A 93 -10.68 -14.91 -7.01
C SER A 93 -10.19 -16.16 -6.30
N ALA A 94 -10.69 -16.43 -5.09
CA ALA A 94 -10.46 -17.68 -4.35
C ALA A 94 -11.37 -18.85 -4.78
N ALA A 95 -12.15 -18.70 -5.86
CA ALA A 95 -13.15 -19.66 -6.32
C ALA A 95 -13.10 -19.84 -7.85
N MET A 96 -11.91 -20.05 -8.40
CA MET A 96 -11.73 -20.32 -9.82
C MET A 96 -12.32 -21.68 -10.22
N THR A 97 -12.92 -21.75 -11.42
CA THR A 97 -13.44 -23.00 -11.98
C THR A 97 -12.32 -23.92 -12.45
N SER A 98 -12.56 -25.23 -12.48
CA SER A 98 -11.60 -26.21 -13.00
C SER A 98 -11.51 -26.17 -14.53
N PRO A 99 -10.30 -26.28 -15.12
CA PRO A 99 -10.16 -26.53 -16.56
C PRO A 99 -10.56 -27.97 -16.88
N THR A 100 -11.00 -28.21 -18.12
CA THR A 100 -11.22 -29.55 -18.66
C THR A 100 -10.26 -29.79 -19.80
N ILE A 101 -9.45 -30.84 -19.66
CA ILE A 101 -8.50 -31.29 -20.68
C ILE A 101 -9.25 -32.24 -21.60
N ALA A 102 -9.23 -31.96 -22.90
CA ALA A 102 -9.81 -32.82 -23.91
C ALA A 102 -9.01 -34.13 -24.01
N ASP A 103 -9.69 -35.22 -24.31
CA ASP A 103 -9.06 -36.53 -24.53
C ASP A 103 -8.11 -36.47 -25.75
N PRO A 104 -6.79 -36.69 -25.56
CA PRO A 104 -5.83 -36.70 -26.65
C PRO A 104 -5.83 -38.03 -27.43
N GLY A 105 -6.28 -39.14 -26.82
CA GLY A 105 -6.36 -40.46 -27.46
C GLY A 105 -6.20 -41.68 -26.53
N ASP A 106 -5.12 -41.75 -25.74
CA ASP A 106 -4.76 -42.91 -24.91
C ASP A 106 -4.98 -42.63 -23.41
N HIS A 107 -4.24 -41.68 -22.84
CA HIS A 107 -4.36 -41.35 -21.42
C HIS A 107 -3.96 -39.91 -21.11
N LEU A 108 -4.43 -39.45 -19.96
CA LEU A 108 -4.03 -38.20 -19.34
C LEU A 108 -3.63 -38.45 -17.89
N VAL A 109 -2.57 -37.81 -17.44
CA VAL A 109 -2.24 -37.61 -16.01
C VAL A 109 -2.08 -36.11 -15.80
N ALA A 110 -2.85 -35.51 -14.90
CA ALA A 110 -2.84 -34.06 -14.72
C ALA A 110 -2.94 -33.61 -13.26
N GLN A 111 -2.26 -32.50 -12.94
CA GLN A 111 -2.31 -31.87 -11.63
C GLN A 111 -2.07 -30.37 -11.71
N ILE A 112 -2.75 -29.62 -10.84
CA ILE A 112 -2.53 -28.18 -10.67
C ILE A 112 -1.71 -27.93 -9.41
N LEU A 113 -0.64 -27.15 -9.52
CA LEU A 113 0.12 -26.61 -8.38
C LEU A 113 -0.10 -25.11 -8.28
N THR A 114 -0.29 -24.59 -7.06
CA THR A 114 -0.54 -23.17 -6.78
C THR A 114 0.68 -22.52 -6.14
N TYR A 115 1.05 -21.34 -6.64
CA TYR A 115 2.16 -20.52 -6.15
C TYR A 115 1.71 -19.08 -5.88
N ARG A 116 2.32 -18.42 -4.89
CA ARG A 116 2.01 -17.04 -4.49
C ARG A 116 3.25 -16.17 -4.50
N GLY A 117 3.09 -14.89 -4.81
CA GLY A 117 4.17 -13.90 -4.73
C GLY A 117 4.89 -13.66 -6.05
N ALA A 118 4.46 -14.29 -7.14
CA ALA A 118 4.94 -13.95 -8.47
C ALA A 118 4.48 -12.55 -8.92
N VAL A 119 5.13 -12.00 -9.95
CA VAL A 119 4.73 -10.73 -10.59
C VAL A 119 3.25 -10.72 -10.94
N ILE A 120 2.58 -9.58 -10.71
CA ILE A 120 1.11 -9.46 -10.79
C ILE A 120 0.57 -9.12 -12.18
N THR A 121 1.44 -8.83 -13.14
CA THR A 121 1.09 -8.50 -14.53
C THR A 121 1.93 -9.34 -15.49
N GLY A 122 1.39 -9.56 -16.70
CA GLY A 122 2.03 -10.37 -17.72
C GLY A 122 2.26 -11.83 -17.30
N ASP A 123 3.24 -12.45 -17.95
CA ASP A 123 3.69 -13.80 -17.66
C ASP A 123 4.37 -13.87 -16.28
N PRO A 124 4.06 -14.87 -15.44
CA PRO A 124 4.54 -14.94 -14.08
C PRO A 124 5.96 -15.50 -13.95
N TRP A 125 6.61 -15.85 -15.06
CA TRP A 125 7.97 -16.40 -15.09
C TRP A 125 8.97 -15.40 -15.65
N ASP A 126 10.22 -15.62 -15.26
CA ASP A 126 11.37 -14.90 -15.78
C ASP A 126 11.91 -15.60 -17.04
N VAL A 127 11.97 -16.93 -16.99
CA VAL A 127 12.41 -17.77 -18.11
C VAL A 127 11.74 -19.14 -18.02
N THR A 128 11.51 -19.75 -19.17
CA THR A 128 11.14 -21.16 -19.29
C THR A 128 12.16 -21.91 -20.12
N GLY A 129 12.36 -23.19 -19.86
CA GLY A 129 13.17 -24.08 -20.68
C GLY A 129 12.55 -25.47 -20.72
N GLY A 130 12.89 -26.25 -21.72
CA GLY A 130 12.34 -27.60 -21.88
C GLY A 130 13.28 -28.48 -22.69
N GLY A 131 13.03 -29.77 -22.67
CA GLY A 131 13.83 -30.73 -23.41
C GLY A 131 13.41 -32.18 -23.20
N VAL A 132 14.18 -33.08 -23.81
CA VAL A 132 13.87 -34.51 -23.85
C VAL A 132 15.10 -35.36 -23.59
N LYS A 133 14.86 -36.50 -22.96
CA LYS A 133 15.79 -37.62 -22.87
C LYS A 133 15.19 -38.78 -23.68
N THR A 134 15.74 -39.02 -24.86
CA THR A 134 15.18 -39.99 -25.82
C THR A 134 15.51 -41.44 -25.50
N THR A 135 16.63 -41.70 -24.83
CA THR A 135 17.03 -43.05 -24.42
C THR A 135 16.54 -43.34 -23.02
N ALA A 136 15.79 -44.42 -22.84
CA ALA A 136 15.33 -44.84 -21.53
C ALA A 136 16.51 -45.18 -20.61
N SER A 137 16.50 -44.60 -19.41
CA SER A 137 17.47 -44.85 -18.36
C SER A 137 16.84 -44.50 -17.00
N THR A 138 17.50 -44.92 -15.93
CA THR A 138 17.11 -44.52 -14.56
C THR A 138 17.61 -43.12 -14.18
N SER A 139 18.37 -42.44 -15.03
CA SER A 139 18.94 -41.12 -14.76
C SER A 139 18.11 -40.01 -15.40
N VAL A 140 17.76 -38.99 -14.60
CA VAL A 140 17.15 -37.73 -15.06
C VAL A 140 18.23 -36.65 -15.09
N SER A 141 18.25 -35.89 -16.18
CA SER A 141 19.10 -34.70 -16.33
C SER A 141 18.32 -33.62 -17.06
N VAL A 142 18.01 -32.55 -16.34
CA VAL A 142 17.28 -31.38 -16.85
C VAL A 142 18.29 -30.27 -17.13
N SER A 143 18.26 -29.73 -18.35
CA SER A 143 19.17 -28.67 -18.78
C SER A 143 18.98 -27.37 -17.99
N SER A 144 20.07 -26.64 -17.80
CA SER A 144 20.04 -25.32 -17.15
C SER A 144 19.29 -24.29 -17.99
N VAL A 145 18.56 -23.41 -17.32
CA VAL A 145 18.14 -22.11 -17.86
C VAL A 145 18.94 -20.99 -17.19
N THR A 146 18.86 -19.76 -17.70
CA THR A 146 19.54 -18.59 -17.11
C THR A 146 18.48 -17.59 -16.66
N THR A 147 18.35 -17.38 -15.36
CA THR A 147 17.44 -16.37 -14.81
C THR A 147 18.09 -14.99 -14.93
N THR A 148 17.29 -13.99 -15.26
CA THR A 148 17.69 -12.59 -15.40
C THR A 148 17.40 -11.76 -14.14
N VAL A 149 16.66 -12.34 -13.19
CA VAL A 149 16.38 -11.71 -11.90
C VAL A 149 16.73 -12.61 -10.71
N ASP A 150 17.00 -11.97 -9.58
CA ASP A 150 17.23 -12.61 -8.30
C ASP A 150 15.95 -13.25 -7.74
N SER A 151 16.13 -14.23 -6.86
CA SER A 151 15.08 -14.87 -6.05
C SER A 151 13.94 -15.55 -6.85
N THR A 152 14.21 -16.05 -8.05
CA THR A 152 13.22 -16.86 -8.78
C THR A 152 12.97 -18.21 -8.11
N LEU A 153 11.71 -18.64 -8.06
CA LEU A 153 11.39 -20.02 -7.70
C LEU A 153 11.37 -20.88 -8.95
N VAL A 154 12.33 -21.79 -9.07
CA VAL A 154 12.50 -22.67 -10.22
C VAL A 154 11.67 -23.92 -10.00
N VAL A 155 10.61 -24.07 -10.80
CA VAL A 155 9.77 -25.27 -10.85
C VAL A 155 10.29 -26.17 -11.97
N VAL A 156 10.62 -27.42 -11.65
CA VAL A 156 11.07 -28.41 -12.63
C VAL A 156 10.10 -29.58 -12.64
N ALA A 157 9.56 -29.89 -13.80
CA ALA A 157 8.66 -31.01 -14.02
C ALA A 157 9.30 -31.99 -15.02
N VAL A 158 9.20 -33.28 -14.74
CA VAL A 158 9.78 -34.35 -15.56
C VAL A 158 8.77 -35.48 -15.70
N SER A 159 8.47 -35.89 -16.93
CA SER A 159 7.53 -36.98 -17.20
C SER A 159 8.23 -38.34 -17.25
N GLN A 160 7.45 -39.41 -17.05
CA GLN A 160 7.82 -40.79 -17.30
C GLN A 160 6.72 -41.48 -18.13
N GLY A 161 7.10 -42.43 -18.99
CA GLY A 161 6.16 -43.18 -19.84
C GLY A 161 5.96 -44.61 -19.37
N VAL A 162 6.01 -44.87 -18.07
CA VAL A 162 5.98 -46.23 -17.52
C VAL A 162 4.62 -46.54 -16.93
N ASN A 163 4.04 -47.66 -17.35
CA ASN A 163 2.78 -48.19 -16.84
C ASN A 163 2.88 -48.63 -15.38
N THR A 164 2.64 -47.71 -14.45
CA THR A 164 2.81 -47.92 -13.01
C THR A 164 1.74 -47.15 -12.24
N ASN A 165 1.21 -47.70 -11.16
CA ASN A 165 0.37 -46.95 -10.22
C ASN A 165 1.17 -46.71 -8.93
N THR A 166 1.88 -45.59 -8.87
CA THR A 166 2.83 -45.28 -7.78
C THR A 166 2.79 -43.81 -7.42
N THR A 167 3.20 -43.48 -6.21
CA THR A 167 3.44 -42.11 -5.76
C THR A 167 4.92 -41.87 -5.44
N ALA A 168 5.80 -42.68 -6.04
CA ALA A 168 7.23 -42.75 -5.77
C ALA A 168 8.01 -43.16 -7.04
N ALA A 169 7.79 -42.47 -8.16
CA ALA A 169 8.45 -42.70 -9.45
C ALA A 169 9.78 -41.95 -9.59
N PHE A 170 10.07 -40.96 -8.74
CA PHE A 170 11.29 -40.16 -8.76
C PHE A 170 11.95 -40.15 -7.37
N SER A 171 13.27 -39.93 -7.34
CA SER A 171 14.02 -39.82 -6.07
C SER A 171 15.35 -39.12 -6.28
N GLY A 172 15.96 -38.65 -5.19
CA GLY A 172 17.33 -38.12 -5.22
C GLY A 172 17.48 -36.84 -6.05
N TRP A 173 16.47 -35.96 -6.03
CA TRP A 173 16.55 -34.66 -6.68
C TRP A 173 17.72 -33.83 -6.15
N THR A 174 18.60 -33.39 -7.05
CA THR A 174 19.76 -32.55 -6.70
C THR A 174 19.99 -31.46 -7.73
N ASN A 175 20.39 -30.29 -7.26
CA ASN A 175 20.88 -29.18 -8.07
C ASN A 175 21.83 -28.34 -7.19
N GLY A 176 23.03 -28.03 -7.70
CA GLY A 176 24.06 -27.31 -6.93
C GLY A 176 23.82 -25.80 -6.80
N ASN A 177 22.94 -25.22 -7.63
CA ASN A 177 22.69 -23.77 -7.70
C ASN A 177 21.32 -23.38 -7.12
N LEU A 178 20.50 -24.35 -6.72
CA LEU A 178 19.19 -24.12 -6.10
C LEU A 178 19.25 -24.48 -4.62
N THR A 179 18.55 -23.71 -3.80
CA THR A 179 18.35 -24.00 -2.37
C THR A 179 16.91 -24.43 -2.12
N SER A 180 16.67 -25.06 -0.96
CA SER A 180 15.31 -25.45 -0.53
C SER A 180 14.57 -26.29 -1.57
N ILE A 181 15.27 -27.25 -2.19
CA ILE A 181 14.66 -28.16 -3.16
C ILE A 181 13.64 -29.03 -2.44
N VAL A 182 12.39 -28.99 -2.91
CA VAL A 182 11.29 -29.78 -2.37
C VAL A 182 10.51 -30.42 -3.52
N GLU A 183 10.26 -31.72 -3.39
CA GLU A 183 9.35 -32.44 -4.27
C GLU A 183 7.90 -32.09 -3.92
N ARG A 184 7.15 -31.67 -4.94
CA ARG A 184 5.74 -31.24 -4.85
C ARG A 184 4.79 -32.27 -5.42
N SER A 185 5.27 -33.09 -6.34
CA SER A 185 4.51 -34.17 -6.94
C SER A 185 5.43 -35.28 -7.35
N ASP A 186 4.99 -36.52 -7.14
CA ASP A 186 5.62 -37.71 -7.68
C ASP A 186 4.51 -38.75 -7.90
N ASN A 187 4.12 -38.94 -9.15
CA ASN A 187 2.99 -39.78 -9.49
C ASN A 187 3.22 -40.56 -10.78
N GLY A 188 2.84 -41.83 -10.76
CA GLY A 188 2.66 -42.69 -11.93
C GLY A 188 1.22 -43.15 -12.06
N SER A 189 0.74 -43.31 -13.29
CA SER A 189 -0.57 -43.89 -13.60
C SER A 189 -0.48 -45.16 -14.45
N ASN A 190 -1.42 -46.07 -14.26
CA ASN A 190 -1.67 -47.24 -15.09
C ASN A 190 -2.89 -47.11 -16.01
N SER A 191 -3.44 -45.89 -16.16
CA SER A 191 -4.48 -45.59 -17.15
C SER A 191 -3.92 -45.65 -18.57
N GLY A 192 -4.60 -46.31 -19.50
CA GLY A 192 -4.09 -46.51 -20.87
C GLY A 192 -2.75 -47.26 -20.86
N ASN A 193 -1.76 -46.75 -21.58
CA ASN A 193 -0.38 -47.27 -21.51
C ASN A 193 0.40 -46.77 -20.29
N GLY A 194 -0.20 -45.90 -19.48
CA GLY A 194 0.37 -45.33 -18.27
C GLY A 194 1.47 -44.31 -18.52
N GLY A 195 1.87 -43.65 -17.44
CA GLY A 195 2.72 -42.48 -17.51
C GLY A 195 2.84 -41.79 -16.15
N GLY A 196 2.96 -40.47 -16.14
CA GLY A 196 3.06 -39.65 -14.93
C GLY A 196 4.29 -38.75 -14.87
N PHE A 197 4.47 -38.05 -13.77
CA PHE A 197 5.49 -37.02 -13.63
C PHE A 197 5.95 -36.81 -12.19
N GLY A 198 7.18 -36.29 -12.07
CA GLY A 198 7.72 -35.72 -10.85
C GLY A 198 7.88 -34.22 -11.00
N ILE A 199 7.57 -33.46 -9.95
CA ILE A 199 7.72 -32.00 -9.91
C ILE A 199 8.46 -31.61 -8.64
N ILE A 200 9.53 -30.82 -8.80
CA ILE A 200 10.19 -30.13 -7.70
C ILE A 200 10.06 -28.63 -7.85
N ASP A 201 10.26 -27.91 -6.75
CA ASP A 201 10.70 -26.51 -6.81
C ASP A 201 11.92 -26.25 -5.94
N GLY A 202 12.66 -25.20 -6.28
CA GLY A 202 13.83 -24.74 -5.54
C GLY A 202 14.12 -23.26 -5.83
N THR A 203 14.75 -22.57 -4.88
CA THR A 203 15.02 -21.13 -5.00
C THR A 203 16.36 -20.88 -5.66
N LYS A 204 16.37 -20.04 -6.69
CA LYS A 204 17.59 -19.45 -7.26
C LYS A 204 17.79 -18.06 -6.68
N ALA A 205 18.69 -17.93 -5.71
CA ALA A 205 18.86 -16.69 -4.94
C ALA A 205 19.37 -15.51 -5.78
N THR A 206 20.42 -15.73 -6.58
CA THR A 206 21.03 -14.70 -7.44
C THR A 206 20.79 -15.05 -8.90
N ALA A 207 20.54 -14.05 -9.75
CA ALA A 207 20.36 -14.19 -11.19
C ALA A 207 21.52 -14.98 -11.83
N GLY A 208 21.23 -15.73 -12.90
CA GLY A 208 22.20 -16.50 -13.67
C GLY A 208 21.77 -17.95 -13.93
N ALA A 209 22.73 -18.82 -14.28
CA ALA A 209 22.45 -20.22 -14.60
C ALA A 209 21.84 -21.00 -13.41
N THR A 210 20.74 -21.69 -13.65
CA THR A 210 20.10 -22.59 -12.66
C THR A 210 20.88 -23.87 -12.41
N GLY A 211 21.89 -24.16 -13.22
CA GLY A 211 22.60 -25.44 -13.17
C GLY A 211 21.71 -26.60 -13.63
N THR A 212 22.29 -27.79 -13.65
CA THR A 212 21.59 -29.02 -14.01
C THR A 212 20.84 -29.56 -12.80
N THR A 213 19.55 -29.84 -12.98
CA THR A 213 18.77 -30.64 -12.01
C THR A 213 18.87 -32.10 -12.40
N THR A 214 19.23 -32.97 -11.45
CA THR A 214 19.29 -34.42 -11.66
C THR A 214 18.41 -35.15 -10.67
N ALA A 215 17.94 -36.33 -11.05
CA ALA A 215 17.20 -37.25 -10.20
C ALA A 215 17.36 -38.69 -10.70
N THR A 216 16.87 -39.64 -9.91
CA THR A 216 16.67 -41.01 -10.31
C THR A 216 15.19 -41.23 -10.60
N THR A 217 14.89 -41.98 -11.66
CA THR A 217 13.54 -42.44 -11.97
C THR A 217 13.60 -43.93 -12.37
N VAL A 218 12.45 -44.51 -12.67
CA VAL A 218 12.38 -45.82 -13.34
C VAL A 218 13.03 -45.74 -14.74
N SER A 219 13.30 -46.87 -15.38
CA SER A 219 13.88 -46.86 -16.73
C SER A 219 12.89 -46.27 -17.74
N SER A 220 12.98 -44.97 -18.01
CA SER A 220 12.06 -44.22 -18.86
C SER A 220 12.79 -43.21 -19.74
N SER A 221 12.26 -42.94 -20.93
CA SER A 221 12.48 -41.66 -21.60
C SER A 221 11.73 -40.55 -20.85
N ASN A 222 12.19 -39.30 -20.92
CA ASN A 222 11.55 -38.20 -20.21
C ASN A 222 11.33 -37.01 -21.15
N ALA A 223 10.21 -36.32 -21.01
CA ALA A 223 10.09 -34.91 -21.35
C ALA A 223 10.25 -34.10 -20.05
N PHE A 224 10.82 -32.90 -20.13
CA PHE A 224 10.97 -32.05 -18.97
C PHE A 224 10.74 -30.58 -19.28
N LEU A 225 10.31 -29.85 -18.27
CA LEU A 225 10.04 -28.43 -18.30
C LEU A 225 10.65 -27.76 -17.07
N THR A 226 11.23 -26.59 -17.26
CA THR A 226 11.69 -25.68 -16.20
C THR A 226 10.95 -24.36 -16.34
N ILE A 227 10.31 -23.91 -15.28
CA ILE A 227 9.62 -22.62 -15.19
C ILE A 227 10.22 -21.86 -14.00
N ALA A 228 10.97 -20.79 -14.26
CA ALA A 228 11.49 -19.92 -13.21
C ALA A 228 10.47 -18.83 -12.88
N LEU A 229 9.62 -19.06 -11.87
CA LEU A 229 8.62 -18.08 -11.43
C LEU A 229 9.31 -16.80 -10.92
N LYS A 230 8.87 -15.67 -11.44
CA LYS A 230 9.45 -14.35 -11.21
C LYS A 230 8.81 -13.70 -9.98
N PRO A 231 9.57 -13.43 -8.90
CA PRO A 231 9.04 -12.80 -7.70
C PRO A 231 8.53 -11.38 -8.00
N ALA A 232 7.46 -10.96 -7.35
CA ALA A 232 6.97 -9.58 -7.45
C ALA A 232 8.00 -8.60 -6.87
N VAL A 233 8.11 -7.42 -7.50
CA VAL A 233 8.74 -6.25 -6.87
C VAL A 233 7.68 -5.59 -5.99
N THR A 234 8.06 -5.18 -4.78
CA THR A 234 7.17 -4.52 -3.83
C THR A 234 7.56 -3.06 -3.66
N THR A 235 6.56 -2.21 -3.44
CA THR A 235 6.72 -0.87 -2.88
C THR A 235 6.04 -0.86 -1.53
N THR A 236 6.82 -0.64 -0.48
CA THR A 236 6.36 -0.72 0.90
C THR A 236 6.19 0.68 1.46
N LEU A 237 4.98 0.97 1.97
CA LEU A 237 4.70 2.11 2.85
C LEU A 237 5.01 1.69 4.28
N GLY A 238 5.73 2.53 5.02
CA GLY A 238 5.96 2.32 6.45
C GLY A 238 5.86 3.61 7.24
N ASN A 239 5.74 3.50 8.56
CA ASN A 239 5.79 4.65 9.45
C ASN A 239 7.14 5.37 9.35
N GLY A 240 7.09 6.71 9.41
CA GLY A 240 8.27 7.53 9.62
C GLY A 240 8.52 7.81 11.10
N ALA A 241 9.49 8.68 11.36
CA ALA A 241 9.72 9.26 12.69
C ALA A 241 8.77 10.45 12.84
N ASP A 242 7.67 10.25 13.55
CA ASP A 242 6.65 11.28 13.70
C ASP A 242 7.15 12.51 14.48
N PRO A 243 6.62 13.70 14.17
CA PRO A 243 6.88 14.89 14.97
C PRO A 243 6.27 14.76 16.38
N ALA A 244 6.61 15.70 17.26
CA ALA A 244 5.96 15.79 18.56
C ALA A 244 4.54 16.37 18.42
N ASN A 245 3.68 16.08 19.40
CA ASN A 245 2.39 16.75 19.52
C ASN A 245 2.57 18.26 19.64
N ALA A 246 1.63 19.03 19.09
CA ALA A 246 1.64 20.49 19.16
C ALA A 246 0.23 21.05 19.26
N SER A 247 0.13 22.27 19.79
CA SER A 247 -1.07 23.10 19.73
C SER A 247 -0.79 24.29 18.86
N LEU A 248 -1.68 24.59 17.93
CA LEU A 248 -1.60 25.70 16.99
C LEU A 248 -2.83 26.59 17.15
N ALA A 249 -2.64 27.89 16.99
CA ALA A 249 -3.73 28.83 16.78
C ALA A 249 -4.10 28.90 15.28
N PRO A 250 -5.32 29.36 14.93
CA PRO A 250 -5.65 29.74 13.57
C PRO A 250 -4.65 30.75 13.00
N GLY A 251 -4.18 30.52 11.79
CA GLY A 251 -3.20 31.36 11.10
C GLY A 251 -1.74 31.10 11.48
N ASP A 252 -1.47 30.15 12.38
CA ASP A 252 -0.09 29.73 12.67
C ASP A 252 0.63 29.18 11.44
N VAL A 253 1.97 29.17 11.54
CA VAL A 253 2.83 28.69 10.47
C VAL A 253 2.64 27.20 10.17
N ALA A 254 3.00 26.80 8.95
CA ALA A 254 2.93 25.43 8.52
C ALA A 254 3.74 24.49 9.44
N THR A 255 3.12 23.39 9.86
CA THR A 255 3.65 22.47 10.87
C THR A 255 3.63 21.03 10.35
N MET A 256 4.64 20.23 10.69
CA MET A 256 4.65 18.80 10.35
C MET A 256 3.69 18.05 11.27
N ALA A 257 2.78 17.26 10.69
CA ALA A 257 1.74 16.53 11.42
C ALA A 257 1.93 15.00 11.40
N GLY A 258 2.73 14.48 10.47
CA GLY A 258 3.00 13.04 10.39
C GLY A 258 4.22 12.75 9.52
N ALA A 259 4.76 11.55 9.65
CA ALA A 259 5.89 11.08 8.86
C ALA A 259 5.63 9.67 8.31
N PHE A 260 6.05 9.42 7.08
CA PHE A 260 5.94 8.12 6.45
C PHE A 260 7.20 7.81 5.65
N THR A 261 7.37 6.57 5.24
CA THR A 261 8.48 6.11 4.42
C THR A 261 8.00 5.35 3.20
N PHE A 262 8.79 5.40 2.12
CA PHE A 262 8.66 4.48 1.00
C PHE A 262 9.97 3.74 0.77
N GLN A 263 9.86 2.47 0.36
CA GLN A 263 10.98 1.64 -0.05
C GLN A 263 10.52 0.63 -1.11
N THR A 264 11.33 0.43 -2.16
CA THR A 264 11.13 -0.68 -3.10
C THR A 264 11.99 -1.88 -2.71
N SER A 265 11.55 -3.10 -3.04
CA SER A 265 12.41 -4.29 -2.87
C SER A 265 13.54 -4.39 -3.91
N SER A 266 13.36 -3.70 -5.04
CA SER A 266 14.22 -3.72 -6.23
C SER A 266 13.86 -2.51 -7.09
N GLY A 267 14.81 -2.01 -7.88
CA GLY A 267 14.57 -0.91 -8.81
C GLY A 267 13.98 0.35 -8.16
N THR A 268 13.09 1.03 -8.87
CA THR A 268 12.45 2.28 -8.42
C THR A 268 10.95 2.27 -8.70
N ASP A 269 10.20 3.09 -7.98
CA ASP A 269 8.77 3.32 -8.19
C ASP A 269 8.42 4.80 -8.04
N THR A 270 7.76 5.39 -9.03
CA THR A 270 7.35 6.80 -8.96
C THR A 270 5.97 6.88 -8.34
N ILE A 271 5.88 7.50 -7.17
CA ILE A 271 4.61 7.70 -6.46
C ILE A 271 3.93 8.93 -7.06
N THR A 272 2.69 8.75 -7.52
CA THR A 272 1.97 9.78 -8.29
C THR A 272 0.92 10.53 -7.47
N ALA A 273 0.34 9.88 -6.46
CA ALA A 273 -0.55 10.51 -5.50
C ALA A 273 -0.57 9.73 -4.19
N VAL A 274 -0.95 10.42 -3.10
CA VAL A 274 -1.26 9.79 -1.82
C VAL A 274 -2.64 10.25 -1.35
N VAL A 275 -3.34 9.39 -0.63
CA VAL A 275 -4.55 9.73 0.11
C VAL A 275 -4.15 9.90 1.57
N VAL A 276 -4.18 11.14 2.05
CA VAL A 276 -3.88 11.46 3.46
C VAL A 276 -5.13 11.23 4.29
N GLY A 277 -5.02 10.66 5.49
CA GLY A 277 -6.07 10.67 6.50
C GLY A 277 -5.71 11.67 7.59
N LEU A 278 -6.64 12.56 7.95
CA LEU A 278 -6.39 13.68 8.88
C LEU A 278 -6.99 13.51 10.27
N GLY A 279 -7.97 12.60 10.45
CA GLY A 279 -8.82 12.56 11.64
C GLY A 279 -10.14 13.30 11.42
N ALA A 280 -11.19 12.92 12.15
CA ALA A 280 -12.55 13.40 11.90
C ALA A 280 -12.70 14.92 12.15
N GLY A 281 -13.26 15.63 11.18
CA GLY A 281 -13.49 17.08 11.21
C GLY A 281 -12.25 17.94 11.00
N ALA A 282 -11.05 17.34 10.96
CA ALA A 282 -9.78 18.05 10.92
C ALA A 282 -9.62 18.95 9.68
N SER A 283 -10.11 18.50 8.53
CA SER A 283 -10.01 19.23 7.26
C SER A 283 -10.64 20.62 7.30
N ALA A 284 -11.68 20.81 8.10
CA ALA A 284 -12.39 22.07 8.20
C ALA A 284 -11.51 23.21 8.76
N GLY A 285 -10.50 22.88 9.59
CA GLY A 285 -9.54 23.81 10.17
C GLY A 285 -8.26 24.05 9.36
N LEU A 286 -8.11 23.40 8.20
CA LEU A 286 -6.88 23.43 7.40
C LEU A 286 -7.05 24.21 6.09
N SER A 287 -6.05 25.04 5.76
CA SER A 287 -5.94 25.73 4.46
C SER A 287 -5.08 24.93 3.47
N LEU A 288 -4.16 24.10 3.97
CA LEU A 288 -3.26 23.32 3.13
C LEU A 288 -2.84 22.01 3.81
N VAL A 289 -2.79 20.94 3.03
CA VAL A 289 -2.10 19.68 3.35
C VAL A 289 -1.07 19.44 2.26
N ALA A 290 0.20 19.27 2.61
CA ALA A 290 1.29 19.08 1.68
C ALA A 290 2.15 17.86 2.03
N ILE A 291 2.73 17.25 1.01
CA ILE A 291 3.73 16.18 1.15
C ILE A 291 5.11 16.76 0.87
N THR A 292 6.04 16.56 1.79
CA THR A 292 7.38 17.16 1.70
C THR A 292 8.50 16.14 1.91
N SER A 293 9.73 16.54 1.57
CA SER A 293 10.94 15.87 2.05
C SER A 293 11.03 15.90 3.57
N ASP A 294 11.90 15.07 4.13
CA ASP A 294 12.11 14.96 5.58
C ASP A 294 12.47 16.30 6.25
N ASP A 295 13.32 17.10 5.58
CA ASP A 295 13.72 18.45 6.00
C ASP A 295 12.67 19.54 5.71
N GLY A 296 11.57 19.19 5.04
CA GLY A 296 10.51 20.13 4.66
C GLY A 296 10.85 21.08 3.51
N ALA A 297 12.05 21.00 2.92
CA ALA A 297 12.53 21.93 1.89
C ALA A 297 11.86 21.69 0.53
N THR A 298 11.64 20.43 0.16
CA THR A 298 10.99 20.05 -1.11
C THR A 298 9.52 19.74 -0.88
N VAL A 299 8.63 20.34 -1.67
CA VAL A 299 7.20 19.99 -1.71
C VAL A 299 6.92 19.13 -2.93
N TYR A 300 6.41 17.92 -2.73
CA TYR A 300 6.06 16.99 -3.81
C TYR A 300 4.65 17.24 -4.36
N GLY A 301 3.73 17.68 -3.50
CA GLY A 301 2.37 18.02 -3.88
C GLY A 301 1.60 18.59 -2.69
N SER A 302 0.44 19.17 -2.96
CA SER A 302 -0.44 19.71 -1.93
C SER A 302 -1.93 19.67 -2.31
N ALA A 303 -2.80 19.64 -1.31
CA ALA A 303 -4.23 19.90 -1.41
C ALA A 303 -4.56 21.17 -0.63
N THR A 304 -5.08 22.18 -1.32
CA THR A 304 -5.58 23.44 -0.75
C THR A 304 -7.02 23.26 -0.28
N ASP A 305 -7.38 23.89 0.84
CA ASP A 305 -8.73 23.89 1.43
C ASP A 305 -9.41 22.52 1.33
N PRO A 306 -8.84 21.47 1.95
CA PRO A 306 -9.33 20.11 1.79
C PRO A 306 -10.81 20.00 2.17
N ALA A 307 -11.64 19.55 1.24
CA ALA A 307 -13.09 19.42 1.44
C ALA A 307 -13.50 18.17 2.26
N SER A 308 -12.54 17.33 2.64
CA SER A 308 -12.77 16.12 3.43
C SER A 308 -11.53 15.76 4.25
N ASP A 309 -11.71 14.92 5.27
CA ASP A 309 -10.62 14.42 6.12
C ASP A 309 -9.73 13.36 5.43
N THR A 310 -10.03 13.03 4.17
CA THR A 310 -9.23 12.13 3.35
C THR A 310 -8.79 12.75 2.03
N PRO A 311 -8.08 13.90 2.04
CA PRO A 311 -7.72 14.55 0.79
C PRO A 311 -6.73 13.70 -0.02
N THR A 312 -6.94 13.66 -1.33
CA THR A 312 -5.95 13.13 -2.27
C THR A 312 -4.97 14.23 -2.62
N VAL A 313 -3.68 13.97 -2.43
CA VAL A 313 -2.59 14.87 -2.80
C VAL A 313 -1.87 14.30 -4.01
N THR A 314 -2.04 14.94 -5.18
CA THR A 314 -1.30 14.63 -6.39
C THR A 314 0.15 15.13 -6.26
N LEU A 315 1.13 14.27 -6.52
CA LEU A 315 2.56 14.56 -6.36
C LEU A 315 3.16 15.09 -7.67
N SER A 316 2.67 16.25 -8.12
CA SER A 316 3.06 16.85 -9.41
C SER A 316 3.99 18.05 -9.29
N THR A 317 4.26 18.56 -8.08
CA THR A 317 5.17 19.70 -7.86
C THR A 317 6.63 19.27 -8.00
N ASN A 318 6.96 18.09 -7.47
CA ASN A 318 8.23 17.40 -7.67
C ASN A 318 7.97 15.89 -7.73
N THR A 319 8.86 15.15 -8.40
CA THR A 319 8.74 13.69 -8.49
C THR A 319 9.17 13.02 -7.19
N LEU A 320 8.28 12.25 -6.57
CA LEU A 320 8.61 11.38 -5.45
C LEU A 320 8.94 9.98 -5.97
N THR A 321 10.21 9.59 -5.88
CA THR A 321 10.68 8.27 -6.33
C THR A 321 11.10 7.41 -5.14
N ALA A 322 10.38 6.32 -4.92
CA ALA A 322 10.78 5.28 -3.99
C ALA A 322 11.92 4.45 -4.59
N THR A 323 12.90 4.09 -3.76
CA THR A 323 14.07 3.29 -4.15
C THR A 323 14.30 2.18 -3.12
N THR A 324 15.32 1.34 -3.34
CA THR A 324 15.70 0.31 -2.37
C THR A 324 16.19 0.86 -1.03
N THR A 325 16.55 2.15 -0.97
CA THR A 325 16.80 2.85 0.28
C THR A 325 15.49 3.38 0.85
N GLN A 326 15.12 2.92 2.05
CA GLN A 326 13.98 3.47 2.79
C GLN A 326 14.20 4.97 2.99
N THR A 327 13.26 5.77 2.49
CA THR A 327 13.34 7.24 2.52
C THR A 327 12.14 7.80 3.26
N GLN A 328 12.37 8.75 4.17
CA GLN A 328 11.34 9.42 4.95
C GLN A 328 10.80 10.66 4.25
N TYR A 329 9.52 10.90 4.43
CA TYR A 329 8.75 12.04 3.96
C TYR A 329 7.84 12.53 5.08
N LYS A 330 7.36 13.77 4.96
CA LYS A 330 6.47 14.38 5.96
C LYS A 330 5.14 14.79 5.35
N ILE A 331 4.12 14.75 6.20
CA ILE A 331 2.83 15.40 5.97
C ILE A 331 2.90 16.74 6.70
N ARG A 332 2.84 17.84 5.94
CA ARG A 332 2.82 19.21 6.46
C ARG A 332 1.42 19.78 6.35
N ILE A 333 0.92 20.38 7.42
CA ILE A 333 -0.37 21.05 7.45
C ILE A 333 -0.20 22.56 7.62
N THR A 334 -1.19 23.33 7.20
CA THR A 334 -1.28 24.76 7.48
C THR A 334 -2.70 25.07 7.96
N PRO A 335 -2.88 25.61 9.17
CA PRO A 335 -4.18 26.06 9.65
C PRO A 335 -4.79 27.12 8.74
N LYS A 336 -6.11 27.25 8.75
CA LYS A 336 -6.75 28.45 8.19
C LYS A 336 -6.48 29.65 9.08
N SER A 337 -6.52 30.85 8.51
CA SER A 337 -6.61 32.09 9.30
C SER A 337 -7.90 32.08 10.12
N HIS A 338 -7.91 32.79 11.25
CA HIS A 338 -9.09 32.85 12.12
C HIS A 338 -10.38 33.25 11.36
N ALA A 339 -10.32 34.29 10.51
CA ALA A 339 -11.48 34.74 9.72
C ALA A 339 -12.01 33.71 8.70
N ALA A 340 -11.21 32.70 8.35
CA ALA A 340 -11.58 31.64 7.40
C ALA A 340 -12.01 30.34 8.12
N MET A 341 -11.99 30.32 9.45
CA MET A 341 -12.45 29.18 10.22
C MET A 341 -13.97 28.99 10.05
N PRO A 342 -14.47 27.74 10.07
CA PRO A 342 -15.89 27.45 9.94
C PRO A 342 -16.76 28.19 10.97
N ALA A 343 -17.95 28.62 10.54
CA ALA A 343 -18.97 29.14 11.43
C ALA A 343 -19.85 28.00 12.02
N PRO A 344 -20.37 28.13 13.26
CA PRO A 344 -20.02 29.17 14.21
C PRO A 344 -18.57 28.99 14.69
N PRO A 345 -17.80 30.08 14.88
CA PRO A 345 -16.45 29.96 15.40
C PRO A 345 -16.46 29.57 16.89
N GLY A 346 -15.30 29.20 17.46
CA GLY A 346 -15.22 28.59 18.79
C GLY A 346 -15.12 27.05 18.80
N ALA A 347 -14.33 26.42 17.93
CA ALA A 347 -14.18 24.96 17.85
C ALA A 347 -12.73 24.49 17.81
N THR A 348 -12.46 23.26 18.24
CA THR A 348 -11.11 22.65 18.15
C THR A 348 -11.06 21.66 16.98
N TYR A 349 -9.95 21.65 16.25
CA TYR A 349 -9.70 20.71 15.16
C TYR A 349 -8.46 19.88 15.44
N THR A 350 -8.66 18.58 15.68
CA THR A 350 -7.57 17.66 16.00
C THR A 350 -7.12 16.92 14.75
N VAL A 351 -5.87 17.14 14.35
CA VAL A 351 -5.23 16.45 13.23
C VAL A 351 -4.41 15.27 13.76
N ALA A 352 -4.66 14.09 13.20
CA ALA A 352 -3.87 12.87 13.38
C ALA A 352 -3.54 12.32 11.98
N ALA A 353 -2.45 12.82 11.40
CA ALA A 353 -2.14 12.62 9.98
C ALA A 353 -1.51 11.24 9.71
N LYS A 354 -1.89 10.61 8.59
CA LYS A 354 -1.26 9.40 8.03
C LYS A 354 -1.52 9.25 6.53
N ILE A 355 -0.84 8.31 5.87
CA ILE A 355 -1.15 7.86 4.51
C ILE A 355 -2.09 6.65 4.55
N ASN A 356 -3.30 6.82 4.03
CA ASN A 356 -4.28 5.73 3.91
C ASN A 356 -3.99 4.82 2.71
N SER A 357 -3.59 5.40 1.59
CA SER A 357 -3.27 4.70 0.34
C SER A 357 -2.46 5.58 -0.60
N TRP A 358 -1.92 5.00 -1.67
CA TRP A 358 -1.18 5.75 -2.69
C TRP A 358 -1.39 5.13 -4.08
N THR A 359 -1.08 5.93 -5.10
CA THR A 359 -0.93 5.47 -6.50
C THR A 359 0.52 5.64 -6.94
N SER A 360 0.95 4.78 -7.85
CA SER A 360 2.29 4.85 -8.43
C SER A 360 2.24 4.45 -9.90
N SER A 361 3.32 4.72 -10.63
CA SER A 361 3.43 4.41 -12.06
C SER A 361 3.80 2.96 -12.34
N SER A 362 4.35 2.24 -11.36
CA SER A 362 4.72 0.84 -11.51
C SER A 362 3.54 -0.10 -11.22
N THR A 363 3.72 -1.36 -11.58
CA THR A 363 2.85 -2.47 -11.17
C THR A 363 3.44 -3.21 -9.96
N ASN A 364 4.25 -2.53 -9.13
CA ASN A 364 4.80 -3.13 -7.92
C ASN A 364 3.67 -3.49 -6.96
N ARG A 365 3.83 -4.61 -6.26
CA ARG A 365 2.90 -5.00 -5.21
C ARG A 365 3.02 -4.00 -4.06
N LYS A 366 1.89 -3.40 -3.68
CA LYS A 366 1.80 -2.44 -2.57
C LYS A 366 1.71 -3.19 -1.25
N LEU A 367 2.61 -2.87 -0.32
CA LEU A 367 2.66 -3.49 1.00
C LEU A 367 2.80 -2.44 2.10
N GLY A 368 2.58 -2.88 3.34
CA GLY A 368 2.76 -2.07 4.53
C GLY A 368 1.62 -1.08 4.76
N SER A 369 1.83 -0.22 5.75
CA SER A 369 0.84 0.72 6.25
C SER A 369 1.54 1.87 6.96
N ASP A 370 0.84 2.99 7.04
CA ASP A 370 1.23 4.13 7.86
C ASP A 370 0.24 4.31 9.01
N ALA A 371 0.76 4.49 10.22
CA ALA A 371 -0.05 4.77 11.41
C ALA A 371 -0.27 6.28 11.56
N ALA A 372 -1.29 6.66 12.34
CA ALA A 372 -1.46 8.06 12.69
C ALA A 372 -0.25 8.54 13.50
N GLY A 373 0.33 9.66 13.05
CA GLY A 373 1.48 10.29 13.68
C GLY A 373 1.12 11.15 14.89
N ALA A 374 1.72 12.34 14.94
CA ALA A 374 1.48 13.32 15.99
C ALA A 374 0.01 13.75 16.07
N THR A 375 -0.43 14.08 17.27
CA THR A 375 -1.68 14.82 17.46
C THR A 375 -1.38 16.30 17.44
N ILE A 376 -1.87 16.98 16.41
CA ILE A 376 -1.81 18.44 16.30
C ILE A 376 -3.20 19.00 16.58
N THR A 377 -3.31 19.85 17.59
CA THR A 377 -4.56 20.50 17.97
C THR A 377 -4.57 21.92 17.41
N ILE A 378 -5.51 22.24 16.54
CA ILE A 378 -5.78 23.62 16.14
C ILE A 378 -6.88 24.15 17.04
N ASP A 379 -6.50 25.05 17.94
CA ASP A 379 -7.39 25.62 18.94
C ASP A 379 -8.01 26.92 18.43
N ASN A 380 -9.26 26.82 17.95
CA ASN A 380 -10.07 27.98 17.59
C ASN A 380 -11.20 28.19 18.60
N LEU A 381 -11.01 27.81 19.88
CA LEU A 381 -11.94 28.16 20.93
C LEU A 381 -11.85 29.66 21.24
N SER A 382 -12.99 30.29 21.45
CA SER A 382 -13.03 31.62 22.05
C SER A 382 -12.60 31.52 23.50
N SER A 383 -11.93 32.54 24.03
CA SER A 383 -11.66 32.63 25.47
C SER A 383 -12.97 32.61 26.25
N THR A 384 -12.91 32.07 27.45
CA THR A 384 -14.04 32.04 28.38
C THR A 384 -14.58 33.46 28.62
N ASP A 385 -15.89 33.57 28.87
CA ASP A 385 -16.51 34.83 29.29
C ASP A 385 -15.90 35.34 30.60
N VAL A 386 -15.95 36.66 30.81
CA VAL A 386 -15.57 37.22 32.11
C VAL A 386 -16.45 36.67 33.23
N GLY A 387 -15.82 36.34 34.36
CA GLY A 387 -16.53 35.94 35.57
C GLY A 387 -16.99 37.14 36.41
N GLY A 388 -17.65 36.85 37.53
CA GLY A 388 -18.09 37.87 38.50
C GLY A 388 -19.46 38.46 38.17
N SER A 389 -19.73 39.63 38.73
CA SER A 389 -20.98 40.37 38.51
C SER A 389 -20.62 41.80 38.17
N PRO A 390 -20.42 42.09 36.87
CA PRO A 390 -20.10 43.44 36.42
C PRO A 390 -21.15 44.44 36.90
N THR A 391 -20.71 45.58 37.43
CA THR A 391 -21.57 46.68 37.89
C THR A 391 -21.08 48.00 37.29
N GLY A 392 -22.01 48.93 37.08
CA GLY A 392 -21.72 50.29 36.65
C GLY A 392 -22.24 51.31 37.65
N THR A 393 -21.38 52.23 38.08
CA THR A 393 -21.75 53.36 38.93
C THR A 393 -21.73 54.64 38.09
N ALA A 394 -22.90 55.23 37.89
CA ALA A 394 -23.05 56.49 37.16
C ALA A 394 -22.59 57.68 38.02
N GLY A 395 -21.91 58.63 37.40
CA GLY A 395 -21.54 59.93 37.93
C GLY A 395 -21.84 61.05 36.92
N ASP A 396 -21.38 62.26 37.21
CA ASP A 396 -21.54 63.41 36.31
C ASP A 396 -20.61 63.28 35.09
N GLY A 397 -21.17 62.97 33.92
CA GLY A 397 -20.42 62.76 32.68
C GLY A 397 -19.52 61.52 32.66
N VAL A 398 -19.75 60.55 33.56
CA VAL A 398 -18.90 59.36 33.69
C VAL A 398 -19.67 58.13 34.12
N VAL A 399 -19.25 56.95 33.67
CA VAL A 399 -19.65 55.65 34.24
C VAL A 399 -18.40 54.87 34.65
N ASN A 400 -18.35 54.44 35.91
CA ASN A 400 -17.27 53.57 36.42
C ASN A 400 -17.77 52.13 36.48
N LEU A 401 -17.13 51.25 35.71
CA LEU A 401 -17.42 49.84 35.59
C LEU A 401 -16.41 49.03 36.42
N SER A 402 -16.89 48.06 37.20
CA SER A 402 -16.05 47.13 37.96
C SER A 402 -16.77 45.81 38.25
N GLY A 403 -16.12 44.87 38.95
CA GLY A 403 -16.78 43.68 39.52
C GLY A 403 -16.74 42.42 38.65
N TRP A 404 -15.93 42.42 37.58
CA TRP A 404 -15.64 41.22 36.79
C TRP A 404 -14.25 40.64 37.09
N THR A 405 -14.08 39.37 36.74
CA THR A 405 -12.80 38.67 36.78
C THR A 405 -12.41 38.21 35.39
N VAL A 406 -11.13 38.34 35.05
CA VAL A 406 -10.58 37.89 33.77
C VAL A 406 -10.22 36.41 33.88
N PRO A 407 -10.72 35.55 32.99
CA PRO A 407 -10.41 34.13 33.02
C PRO A 407 -8.96 33.88 32.57
N ALA A 408 -8.41 32.73 32.96
CA ALA A 408 -6.98 32.44 32.79
C ALA A 408 -6.54 32.28 31.32
N ASP A 409 -7.49 31.99 30.42
CA ASP A 409 -7.33 31.82 28.98
C ASP A 409 -7.53 33.14 28.20
N ALA A 410 -7.82 34.26 28.88
CA ALA A 410 -7.93 35.58 28.25
C ALA A 410 -6.65 36.41 28.45
N SER A 411 -6.15 37.00 27.37
CA SER A 411 -4.96 37.85 27.37
C SER A 411 -5.29 39.34 27.45
N ARG A 412 -6.48 39.71 26.98
CA ARG A 412 -6.94 41.10 26.89
C ARG A 412 -8.44 41.19 27.07
N VAL A 413 -8.89 42.33 27.61
CA VAL A 413 -10.31 42.65 27.76
C VAL A 413 -10.61 43.91 26.98
N ILE A 414 -11.75 43.91 26.29
CA ILE A 414 -12.36 45.12 25.74
C ILE A 414 -13.73 45.34 26.37
N VAL A 415 -14.06 46.59 26.65
CA VAL A 415 -15.38 47.01 27.12
C VAL A 415 -16.02 47.84 26.03
N VAL A 416 -17.22 47.43 25.63
CA VAL A 416 -17.95 48.00 24.49
C VAL A 416 -19.25 48.59 24.98
N ARG A 417 -19.58 49.79 24.51
CA ARG A 417 -20.75 50.58 24.89
C ARG A 417 -21.65 50.87 23.69
N ASP A 418 -22.95 50.91 23.94
CA ASP A 418 -23.95 51.48 23.03
C ASP A 418 -25.10 52.13 23.82
N GLU A 419 -25.84 53.08 23.24
CA GLU A 419 -27.10 53.59 23.82
C GLU A 419 -28.25 52.58 23.62
N SER A 420 -28.05 51.61 22.74
CA SER A 420 -28.94 50.48 22.45
C SER A 420 -28.26 49.14 22.82
N ALA A 421 -28.55 48.07 22.10
CA ALA A 421 -27.89 46.78 22.29
C ALA A 421 -26.43 46.85 21.80
N VAL A 422 -25.50 46.39 22.63
CA VAL A 422 -24.07 46.36 22.29
C VAL A 422 -23.79 45.30 21.23
N ALA A 423 -23.13 45.73 20.15
CA ALA A 423 -22.67 44.87 19.06
C ALA A 423 -21.63 43.86 19.54
N THR A 424 -21.67 42.66 18.95
CA THR A 424 -20.70 41.60 19.22
C THR A 424 -19.47 41.80 18.33
N PRO A 425 -18.24 41.80 18.88
CA PRO A 425 -17.01 41.81 18.10
C PRO A 425 -16.95 40.61 17.16
N GLU A 426 -16.36 40.83 15.98
CA GLU A 426 -15.97 39.72 15.10
C GLU A 426 -14.89 38.86 15.76
N GLU A 427 -15.08 37.54 15.75
CA GLU A 427 -14.14 36.59 16.37
C GLU A 427 -12.76 36.65 15.70
N GLY A 428 -11.69 36.62 16.50
CA GLY A 428 -10.30 36.73 16.04
C GLY A 428 -9.84 38.11 15.58
N ASN A 429 -10.71 39.12 15.59
CA ASN A 429 -10.28 40.48 15.28
C ASN A 429 -9.52 41.08 16.48
N THR A 430 -8.20 41.20 16.33
CA THR A 430 -7.29 41.72 17.35
C THR A 430 -7.13 43.25 17.30
N SER A 431 -7.76 43.93 16.34
CA SER A 431 -7.53 45.36 16.07
C SER A 431 -8.34 46.29 16.98
N TYR A 432 -9.47 45.84 17.51
CA TYR A 432 -10.33 46.67 18.39
C TYR A 432 -9.54 47.28 19.56
N SER A 433 -9.67 48.60 19.73
CA SER A 433 -8.96 49.42 20.74
C SER A 433 -9.73 50.72 20.99
N THR A 434 -9.43 51.47 22.05
CA THR A 434 -10.01 52.80 22.29
C THR A 434 -9.58 53.87 21.27
N ILE A 435 -8.60 53.60 20.41
CA ILE A 435 -8.01 54.56 19.47
C ILE A 435 -8.65 54.45 18.06
N PRO A 436 -9.14 55.55 17.47
CA PRO A 436 -9.61 55.58 16.08
C PRO A 436 -8.53 55.16 15.07
N PRO A 437 -8.88 54.44 13.98
CA PRO A 437 -10.24 54.08 13.55
C PRO A 437 -10.80 52.80 14.20
N ASN A 438 -10.07 52.16 15.12
CA ASN A 438 -10.42 50.84 15.67
C ASN A 438 -11.33 50.90 16.91
N ASN A 439 -11.91 52.06 17.20
CA ASN A 439 -12.73 52.32 18.38
C ASN A 439 -14.22 52.05 18.19
N THR A 440 -14.61 51.45 17.07
CA THR A 440 -16.02 51.16 16.75
C THR A 440 -16.22 49.70 16.36
N ILE A 441 -17.34 49.13 16.80
CA ILE A 441 -17.83 47.80 16.44
C ILE A 441 -19.28 47.98 15.98
N GLY A 442 -19.50 48.01 14.65
CA GLY A 442 -20.78 48.49 14.13
C GLY A 442 -21.06 49.92 14.61
N THR A 443 -22.16 50.12 15.32
CA THR A 443 -22.51 51.41 15.97
C THR A 443 -21.95 51.58 17.38
N SER A 444 -21.47 50.49 17.99
CA SER A 444 -21.00 50.50 19.37
C SER A 444 -19.56 51.03 19.46
N THR A 445 -19.20 51.60 20.61
CA THR A 445 -17.88 52.21 20.86
C THR A 445 -17.07 51.37 21.84
N VAL A 446 -15.80 51.13 21.54
CA VAL A 446 -14.84 50.52 22.48
C VAL A 446 -14.38 51.59 23.46
N VAL A 447 -14.75 51.46 24.74
CA VAL A 447 -14.50 52.48 25.78
C VAL A 447 -13.30 52.15 26.66
N CYS A 448 -12.96 50.88 26.80
CA CYS A 448 -11.72 50.44 27.44
C CYS A 448 -11.13 49.26 26.70
N ASP A 449 -9.80 49.22 26.64
CA ASP A 449 -9.03 48.08 26.16
C ASP A 449 -7.75 47.93 26.96
N GLY A 450 -7.45 46.72 27.44
CA GLY A 450 -6.25 46.52 28.25
C GLY A 450 -5.99 45.07 28.64
N ALA A 451 -4.74 44.78 28.97
CA ALA A 451 -4.32 43.47 29.45
C ALA A 451 -4.92 43.22 30.85
N ALA A 452 -5.74 42.18 30.95
CA ALA A 452 -6.37 41.74 32.19
C ALA A 452 -7.03 42.85 33.04
N ILE A 453 -7.62 43.87 32.41
CA ILE A 453 -8.30 44.95 33.14
C ILE A 453 -9.57 44.42 33.82
N THR A 454 -9.78 44.80 35.08
CA THR A 454 -10.95 44.44 35.91
C THR A 454 -11.84 45.63 36.26
N THR A 455 -11.45 46.82 35.77
CA THR A 455 -12.20 48.06 35.88
C THR A 455 -12.13 48.84 34.56
N CYS A 456 -13.11 49.71 34.34
CA CYS A 456 -13.17 50.59 33.17
C CYS A 456 -13.86 51.90 33.55
N THR A 457 -13.25 53.03 33.22
CA THR A 457 -13.85 54.35 33.42
C THR A 457 -14.20 54.93 32.06
N ASP A 458 -15.50 55.13 31.82
CA ASP A 458 -16.02 55.65 30.58
C ASP A 458 -16.44 57.12 30.75
N ASN A 459 -15.65 58.03 30.16
CA ASN A 459 -15.88 59.48 30.18
C ASN A 459 -16.64 59.99 28.94
N GLY A 460 -17.04 59.10 28.02
CA GLY A 460 -17.67 59.48 26.75
C GLY A 460 -19.20 59.53 26.79
N VAL A 461 -19.80 59.65 27.98
CA VAL A 461 -21.25 59.54 28.22
C VAL A 461 -21.89 60.91 28.45
N THR A 462 -23.19 61.02 28.15
CA THR A 462 -23.99 62.22 28.42
C THR A 462 -25.00 61.97 29.53
N ASN A 463 -25.13 62.92 30.47
CA ASN A 463 -26.08 62.82 31.57
C ASN A 463 -27.52 62.67 31.08
N GLY A 464 -28.28 61.79 31.72
CA GLY A 464 -29.68 61.53 31.40
C GLY A 464 -29.89 60.46 30.31
N ASN A 465 -28.85 60.04 29.60
CA ASN A 465 -28.92 58.91 28.65
C ASN A 465 -28.71 57.57 29.36
N THR A 466 -29.31 56.51 28.81
CA THR A 466 -29.07 55.14 29.24
C THR A 466 -28.07 54.49 28.30
N TYR A 467 -27.07 53.79 28.87
CA TYR A 467 -26.03 53.09 28.13
C TYR A 467 -26.02 51.61 28.52
N SER A 468 -25.83 50.75 27.53
CA SER A 468 -25.55 49.32 27.71
C SER A 468 -24.07 49.06 27.53
N TYR A 469 -23.54 48.13 28.31
CA TYR A 469 -22.14 47.70 28.25
C TYR A 469 -22.05 46.19 28.10
N LYS A 470 -21.08 45.72 27.32
CA LYS A 470 -20.64 44.32 27.32
C LYS A 470 -19.12 44.26 27.41
N ILE A 471 -18.64 43.21 28.06
CA ILE A 471 -17.23 42.96 28.31
C ILE A 471 -16.86 41.71 27.51
N TYR A 472 -15.84 41.82 26.67
CA TYR A 472 -15.35 40.72 25.84
C TYR A 472 -13.90 40.43 26.16
N THR A 473 -13.55 39.15 26.11
CA THR A 473 -12.19 38.61 26.28
C THR A 473 -11.62 38.23 24.92
N ARG A 474 -10.28 38.26 24.82
CA ARG A 474 -9.53 37.64 23.73
C ARG A 474 -8.11 37.28 24.14
#